data_AF-A0A660R2I8-F1
#
_entry.id   AF-A0A660R2I8-F1
#
_cell.length_a   1.000
_cell.length_b   1.000
_cell.length_c   1.000
_cell.angle_alpha   90.00
_cell.angle_beta   90.00
_cell.angle_gamma   90.00
#
_symmetry.space_group_name_H-M   'P 1'
#
loop_
_entity.id
_entity.type
_entity.pdbx_description
1 polymer ?
#
loop_
_entity_poly.entity_id
_entity_poly.type
_entity_poly.pdbx_seq_one_letter_code
_entity_poly.pdbx_strand_id
1 'polypeptide(L)'
;MASKRGKMKHFRPVLLLAAGVAVYIGGPVGYYFLPWSVRRPIYKTAPKLDRALRLRGFKTVEGWDGLGLWGRDCRTALEGRSGGEHVYGGNPSQGLKLFDRVTVLKNESYIVGYSDSMQNPLWVAYRVFDVPSLDSGKRPSSFRIDQRTEAKVPSTAFRGSGYDRGHMAPNHAIATRYGVDGQRETFLMSNVVPQTPRINRYIWKDLEARVSRRYGRYFSEVWVVTGPVFSEPVDRLDSGVAIPSGYYKILVDESGDALRVLAFLVESDCPPYTRIKSRLVSVDELEESTGLDFFPRLSESVQAEIEVQPAGRLWPWLVPAIRYSVHP
;
A
#
# COMPACT_ATOMS: atom_id res chain seq x y z
N MET A 1 -6.74 29.83 55.81
CA MET A 1 -5.59 29.43 54.97
C MET A 1 -5.44 27.90 54.97
N ALA A 2 -6.22 27.16 54.17
CA ALA A 2 -6.01 25.73 53.95
C ALA A 2 -6.76 25.29 52.68
N SER A 3 -6.12 25.36 51.51
CA SER A 3 -6.69 24.81 50.26
C SER A 3 -5.66 24.61 49.13
N LYS A 4 -4.49 25.26 49.15
CA LYS A 4 -3.48 25.10 48.08
C LYS A 4 -2.53 23.90 48.22
N ARG A 5 -2.47 23.21 49.38
CA ARG A 5 -1.52 22.10 49.61
C ARG A 5 -1.98 20.73 49.10
N GLY A 6 -3.27 20.55 48.78
CA GLY A 6 -3.81 19.28 48.25
C GLY A 6 -3.55 19.05 46.76
N LYS A 7 -3.52 20.11 45.94
CA LYS A 7 -3.39 19.99 44.48
C LYS A 7 -1.97 19.64 44.00
N MET A 8 -0.92 19.95 44.78
CA MET A 8 0.48 19.67 44.37
C MET A 8 0.90 18.19 44.54
N LYS A 9 0.22 17.40 45.38
CA LYS A 9 0.61 15.99 45.61
C LYS A 9 0.21 15.05 44.46
N HIS A 10 -0.84 15.37 43.71
CA HIS A 10 -1.24 14.59 42.53
C HIS A 10 -0.60 15.09 41.22
N PHE A 11 -0.03 16.30 41.22
CA PHE A 11 0.63 16.87 40.04
C PHE A 11 2.02 16.25 39.78
N ARG A 12 2.79 15.98 40.84
CA ARG A 12 4.14 15.38 40.74
C ARG A 12 4.18 13.99 40.08
N PRO A 13 3.34 12.99 40.46
CA PRO A 13 3.35 11.69 39.80
C PRO A 13 2.88 11.79 38.34
N VAL A 14 1.94 12.68 38.02
CA VAL A 14 1.51 12.94 36.63
C VAL A 14 2.62 13.57 35.79
N LEU A 15 3.39 14.52 36.34
CA LEU A 15 4.55 15.12 35.68
C LEU A 15 5.70 14.12 35.48
N LEU A 16 5.97 13.25 36.46
CA LEU A 16 6.98 12.19 36.34
C LEU A 16 6.56 11.12 35.32
N LEU A 17 5.28 10.77 35.28
CA LEU A 17 4.72 9.89 34.26
C LEU A 17 4.82 10.54 32.86
N ALA A 18 4.44 11.81 32.74
CA ALA A 18 4.54 12.56 31.48
C ALA A 18 5.99 12.71 30.99
N ALA A 19 6.94 12.98 31.90
CA ALA A 19 8.36 13.03 31.59
C ALA A 19 8.91 11.64 31.20
N GLY A 20 8.48 10.58 31.89
CA GLY A 20 8.82 9.19 31.55
C GLY A 20 8.30 8.80 30.16
N VAL A 21 7.06 9.17 29.83
CA VAL A 21 6.46 8.97 28.50
C VAL A 21 7.20 9.77 27.43
N ALA A 22 7.56 11.03 27.72
CA ALA A 22 8.31 11.88 26.80
C ALA A 22 9.70 11.30 26.48
N VAL A 23 10.40 10.71 27.46
CA VAL A 23 11.69 10.03 27.23
C VAL A 23 11.49 8.69 26.50
N TYR A 24 10.48 7.91 26.88
CA TYR A 24 10.20 6.58 26.34
C TYR A 24 9.74 6.60 24.88
N ILE A 25 9.01 7.65 24.48
CA ILE A 25 8.52 7.89 23.12
C ILE A 25 9.48 8.80 22.35
N GLY A 26 9.88 9.93 22.93
CA GLY A 26 10.72 10.94 22.29
C GLY A 26 12.14 10.45 22.01
N GLY A 27 12.73 9.62 22.88
CA GLY A 27 14.06 9.04 22.66
C GLY A 27 14.15 8.20 21.38
N PRO A 28 13.32 7.14 21.23
CA PRO A 28 13.27 6.36 19.99
C PRO A 28 12.86 7.15 18.76
N VAL A 29 11.92 8.11 18.87
CA VAL A 29 11.53 8.99 17.75
C VAL A 29 12.70 9.85 17.29
N GLY A 30 13.39 10.52 18.22
CA GLY A 30 14.60 11.28 17.91
C GLY A 30 15.68 10.41 17.29
N TYR A 31 15.90 9.21 17.86
CA TYR A 31 16.85 8.23 17.34
C TYR A 31 16.56 7.81 15.89
N TYR A 32 15.29 7.63 15.55
CA TYR A 32 14.86 7.23 14.20
C TYR A 32 15.29 8.25 13.12
N PHE A 33 15.28 9.54 13.45
CA PHE A 33 15.69 10.61 12.54
C PHE A 33 17.20 10.89 12.53
N LEU A 34 18.00 10.22 13.36
CA LEU A 34 19.45 10.41 13.35
C LEU A 34 20.08 9.93 12.04
N PRO A 35 20.97 10.73 11.43
CA PRO A 35 21.68 10.33 10.21
C PRO A 35 22.55 9.10 10.49
N TRP A 36 22.84 8.33 9.44
CA TRP A 36 23.63 7.10 9.55
C TRP A 36 25.00 7.33 10.21
N SER A 37 25.66 8.47 9.93
CA SER A 37 26.93 8.86 10.54
C SER A 37 26.89 8.85 12.07
N VAL A 38 25.78 9.30 12.67
CA VAL A 38 25.58 9.37 14.12
C VAL A 38 25.18 8.00 14.70
N ARG A 39 24.40 7.21 13.97
CA ARG A 39 23.98 5.86 14.43
C ARG A 39 25.05 4.79 14.26
N ARG A 40 25.97 4.95 13.31
CA ARG A 40 26.99 3.95 12.95
C ARG A 40 27.80 3.42 14.15
N PRO A 41 28.28 4.24 15.10
CA PRO A 41 28.96 3.73 16.29
C PRO A 41 28.08 2.80 17.12
N ILE A 42 26.83 3.18 17.36
CA ILE A 42 25.86 2.39 18.14
C ILE A 42 25.50 1.10 17.40
N TYR A 43 25.32 1.15 16.09
CA TYR A 43 25.11 -0.04 15.27
C TYR A 43 26.28 -1.02 15.38
N LYS A 44 27.53 -0.53 15.35
CA LYS A 44 28.73 -1.38 15.47
C LYS A 44 28.87 -2.00 16.86
N THR A 45 28.61 -1.23 17.92
CA THR A 45 28.79 -1.68 19.31
C THR A 45 27.59 -2.48 19.83
N ALA A 46 26.37 -2.10 19.45
CA ALA A 46 25.12 -2.64 19.96
C ALA A 46 24.05 -2.74 18.84
N PRO A 47 24.22 -3.64 17.85
CA PRO A 47 23.34 -3.73 16.68
C PRO A 47 21.90 -4.15 17.01
N LYS A 48 21.67 -4.82 18.14
CA LYS A 48 20.31 -5.13 18.62
C LYS A 48 19.61 -3.88 19.17
N LEU A 49 20.36 -3.00 19.84
CA LEU A 49 19.84 -1.75 20.39
C LEU A 49 19.50 -0.74 19.28
N ASP A 50 20.38 -0.55 18.28
CA ASP A 50 20.08 0.30 17.11
C ASP A 50 18.78 -0.15 16.42
N ARG A 51 18.65 -1.45 16.16
CA ARG A 51 17.43 -2.02 15.55
C ARG A 51 16.18 -1.81 16.40
N ALA A 52 16.26 -2.02 17.72
CA ALA A 52 15.14 -1.83 18.62
C ALA A 52 14.69 -0.36 18.68
N LEU A 53 15.64 0.58 18.81
CA LEU A 53 15.37 2.01 18.85
C LEU A 53 14.78 2.50 17.50
N ARG A 54 15.38 2.09 16.38
CA ARG A 54 14.86 2.42 15.04
C ARG A 54 13.46 1.88 14.82
N LEU A 55 13.22 0.60 15.11
CA LEU A 55 11.92 -0.03 14.90
C LEU A 55 10.84 0.68 15.72
N ARG A 56 11.14 1.00 16.98
CA ARG A 56 10.18 1.68 17.84
C ARG A 56 9.91 3.11 17.40
N GLY A 57 10.95 3.89 17.10
CA GLY A 57 10.77 5.24 16.57
C GLY A 57 9.97 5.22 15.26
N PHE A 58 10.31 4.31 14.35
CA PHE A 58 9.58 4.07 13.11
C PHE A 58 8.09 3.78 13.36
N LYS A 59 7.76 2.80 14.21
CA LYS A 59 6.36 2.43 14.49
C LYS A 59 5.57 3.56 15.16
N THR A 60 6.21 4.36 16.01
CA THR A 60 5.58 5.55 16.60
C THR A 60 5.24 6.59 15.52
N VAL A 61 6.21 6.97 14.68
CA VAL A 61 5.99 7.98 13.62
C VAL A 61 5.01 7.46 12.57
N GLU A 62 5.09 6.18 12.19
CA GLU A 62 4.13 5.53 11.28
C GLU A 62 2.70 5.56 11.85
N GLY A 63 2.57 5.37 13.17
CA GLY A 63 1.30 5.51 13.89
C GLY A 63 0.73 6.92 13.74
N TRP A 64 1.55 7.94 13.97
CA TRP A 64 1.16 9.35 13.81
C TRP A 64 0.80 9.71 12.37
N ASP A 65 1.58 9.24 11.38
CA ASP A 65 1.25 9.41 9.97
C ASP A 65 -0.13 8.81 9.64
N GLY A 66 -0.45 7.65 10.24
CA GLY A 66 -1.75 7.01 10.08
C GLY A 66 -2.91 7.79 10.69
N LEU A 67 -2.68 8.69 11.65
CA LEU A 67 -3.72 9.57 12.17
C LEU A 67 -4.15 10.61 11.14
N GLY A 68 -3.34 10.89 10.11
CA GLY A 68 -3.68 11.82 9.04
C GLY A 68 -3.96 13.24 9.53
N LEU A 69 -3.39 13.67 10.66
CA LEU A 69 -3.71 14.97 11.27
C LEU A 69 -3.22 16.16 10.45
N TRP A 70 -2.13 15.99 9.70
CA TRP A 70 -1.45 17.06 8.98
C TRP A 70 -1.20 16.69 7.52
N GLY A 71 -1.54 17.62 6.63
CA GLY A 71 -1.44 17.48 5.17
C GLY A 71 -2.81 17.61 4.50
N ARG A 72 -2.82 17.65 3.18
CA ARG A 72 -4.02 17.77 2.35
C ARG A 72 -4.40 16.40 1.77
N ASP A 73 -5.68 16.10 1.68
CA ASP A 73 -6.14 14.97 0.88
C ASP A 73 -6.10 15.37 -0.60
N CYS A 74 -5.76 14.45 -1.49
CA CYS A 74 -6.05 14.60 -2.91
C CYS A 74 -7.52 14.19 -3.13
N ARG A 75 -8.37 15.17 -3.48
CA ARG A 75 -9.82 14.97 -3.58
C ARG A 75 -10.47 15.91 -4.57
N THR A 76 -11.54 15.47 -5.21
CA THR A 76 -12.38 16.32 -6.06
C THR A 76 -13.86 15.99 -5.87
N ALA A 77 -14.74 16.91 -6.30
CA ALA A 77 -16.16 16.65 -6.36
C ALA A 77 -16.49 15.76 -7.57
N LEU A 78 -17.45 14.85 -7.41
CA LEU A 78 -17.95 13.99 -8.48
C LEU A 78 -19.42 14.27 -8.76
N GLU A 79 -19.76 14.38 -10.04
CA GLU A 79 -21.15 14.37 -10.49
C GLU A 79 -21.56 12.93 -10.80
N GLY A 80 -22.32 12.31 -9.90
CA GLY A 80 -22.78 10.92 -10.04
C GLY A 80 -21.73 9.88 -9.65
N ARG A 81 -22.09 8.59 -9.80
CA ARG A 81 -21.22 7.46 -9.43
C ARG A 81 -20.43 6.97 -10.63
N SER A 82 -19.12 6.80 -10.45
CA SER A 82 -18.21 6.30 -11.50
C SER A 82 -17.55 4.96 -11.13
N GLY A 83 -17.97 4.35 -10.03
CA GLY A 83 -17.46 3.06 -9.56
C GLY A 83 -17.74 1.90 -10.53
N GLY A 84 -16.68 1.24 -10.99
CA GLY A 84 -16.76 -0.05 -11.69
C GLY A 84 -16.69 -1.25 -10.75
N GLU A 85 -17.01 -2.45 -11.25
CA GLU A 85 -17.06 -3.68 -10.43
C GLU A 85 -15.72 -4.05 -9.78
N HIS A 86 -14.58 -3.76 -10.42
CA HIS A 86 -13.25 -3.98 -9.84
C HIS A 86 -12.31 -2.79 -10.03
N VAL A 87 -12.44 -2.05 -11.13
CA VAL A 87 -11.61 -0.87 -11.42
C VAL A 87 -12.45 0.38 -11.41
N TYR A 88 -11.98 1.37 -10.67
CA TYR A 88 -12.56 2.70 -10.68
C TYR A 88 -12.16 3.43 -11.96
N GLY A 89 -13.07 4.16 -12.61
CA GLY A 89 -12.73 4.98 -13.78
C GLY A 89 -12.28 4.21 -15.03
N GLY A 90 -12.53 2.90 -15.10
CA GLY A 90 -12.16 2.05 -16.26
C GLY A 90 -10.80 1.36 -16.13
N ASN A 91 -10.56 0.37 -16.98
CA ASN A 91 -9.29 -0.37 -16.98
C ASN A 91 -8.14 0.56 -17.39
N PRO A 92 -6.97 0.53 -16.71
CA PRO A 92 -5.82 1.30 -17.13
C PRO A 92 -5.47 1.01 -18.59
N SER A 93 -5.35 2.07 -19.37
CA SER A 93 -5.06 2.04 -20.80
C SER A 93 -3.56 2.20 -21.04
N GLN A 94 -3.07 1.98 -22.26
CA GLN A 94 -1.69 2.30 -22.61
C GLN A 94 -1.62 3.77 -23.02
N GLY A 95 -1.19 4.65 -22.10
CA GLY A 95 -0.93 6.06 -22.39
C GLY A 95 0.36 6.23 -23.20
N LEU A 96 1.45 5.60 -22.76
CA LEU A 96 2.71 5.50 -23.47
C LEU A 96 2.93 4.05 -23.91
N LYS A 97 3.32 3.84 -25.18
CA LYS A 97 3.62 2.50 -25.71
C LYS A 97 4.96 1.97 -25.20
N LEU A 98 5.02 1.65 -23.91
CA LEU A 98 6.20 1.03 -23.26
C LEU A 98 6.18 -0.50 -23.32
N PHE A 99 5.01 -1.10 -23.56
CA PHE A 99 4.86 -2.56 -23.55
C PHE A 99 4.01 -3.03 -24.74
N ASP A 100 4.14 -4.31 -25.07
CA ASP A 100 3.28 -4.98 -26.05
C ASP A 100 1.82 -5.05 -25.57
N ARG A 101 0.98 -5.74 -26.34
CA ARG A 101 -0.44 -5.93 -26.06
C ARG A 101 -0.70 -6.35 -24.61
N VAL A 102 -1.63 -5.64 -23.97
CA VAL A 102 -2.17 -6.00 -22.66
C VAL A 102 -3.39 -6.91 -22.83
N THR A 103 -3.37 -8.07 -22.18
CA THR A 103 -4.51 -9.00 -22.12
C THR A 103 -5.22 -8.84 -20.79
N VAL A 104 -6.52 -8.53 -20.82
CA VAL A 104 -7.33 -8.41 -19.60
C VAL A 104 -7.85 -9.79 -19.18
N LEU A 105 -7.40 -10.26 -18.03
CA LEU A 105 -7.84 -11.51 -17.42
C LEU A 105 -8.80 -11.20 -16.27
N LYS A 106 -10.05 -11.67 -16.38
CA LYS A 106 -11.08 -11.48 -15.35
C LYS A 106 -11.09 -12.68 -14.41
N ASN A 107 -10.88 -12.43 -13.12
CA ASN A 107 -11.14 -13.38 -12.05
C ASN A 107 -12.41 -12.94 -11.30
N GLU A 108 -12.92 -13.76 -10.39
CA GLU A 108 -14.14 -13.44 -9.64
C GLU A 108 -13.94 -12.25 -8.70
N SER A 109 -12.74 -12.13 -8.12
CA SER A 109 -12.47 -11.18 -7.04
C SER A 109 -11.58 -9.99 -7.42
N TYR A 110 -10.88 -10.10 -8.55
CA TYR A 110 -9.98 -9.08 -9.07
C TYR A 110 -9.77 -9.26 -10.57
N ILE A 111 -9.30 -8.22 -11.24
CA ILE A 111 -8.95 -8.30 -12.67
C ILE A 111 -7.49 -7.94 -12.88
N VAL A 112 -6.90 -8.45 -13.96
CA VAL A 112 -5.48 -8.31 -14.28
C VAL A 112 -5.32 -7.78 -15.70
N GLY A 113 -4.53 -6.74 -15.89
CA GLY A 113 -3.92 -6.41 -17.20
C GLY A 113 -2.56 -7.10 -17.30
N TYR A 114 -2.47 -8.16 -18.09
CA TYR A 114 -1.27 -9.01 -18.19
C TYR A 114 -0.49 -8.73 -19.47
N SER A 115 0.84 -8.78 -19.39
CA SER A 115 1.74 -8.74 -20.54
C SER A 115 2.52 -10.05 -20.63
N ASP A 116 2.32 -10.79 -21.71
CA ASP A 116 3.05 -12.03 -21.99
C ASP A 116 4.54 -11.78 -22.27
N SER A 117 4.91 -10.64 -22.88
CA SER A 117 6.32 -10.28 -23.12
C SER A 117 7.07 -9.89 -21.86
N MET A 118 6.38 -9.30 -20.88
CA MET A 118 6.94 -9.04 -19.55
C MET A 118 6.82 -10.25 -18.62
N GLN A 119 6.00 -11.24 -18.98
CA GLN A 119 5.64 -12.38 -18.15
C GLN A 119 5.10 -11.96 -16.77
N ASN A 120 4.47 -10.79 -16.68
CA ASN A 120 3.99 -10.17 -15.45
C ASN A 120 2.65 -9.45 -15.68
N PRO A 121 1.82 -9.29 -14.63
CA PRO A 121 0.79 -8.26 -14.65
C PRO A 121 1.43 -6.86 -14.77
N LEU A 122 0.86 -5.98 -15.60
CA LEU A 122 1.17 -4.55 -15.60
C LEU A 122 0.32 -3.80 -14.57
N TRP A 123 -0.90 -4.28 -14.35
CA TRP A 123 -1.81 -3.79 -13.32
C TRP A 123 -2.75 -4.89 -12.86
N VAL A 124 -3.15 -4.81 -11.60
CA VAL A 124 -4.16 -5.66 -10.97
C VAL A 124 -5.09 -4.76 -10.18
N ALA A 125 -6.39 -4.99 -10.31
CA ALA A 125 -7.41 -4.16 -9.70
C ALA A 125 -8.42 -4.99 -8.90
N TYR A 126 -8.76 -4.52 -7.71
CA TYR A 126 -9.67 -5.18 -6.78
C TYR A 126 -10.32 -4.16 -5.83
N ARG A 127 -11.36 -4.57 -5.11
CA ARG A 127 -11.99 -3.72 -4.08
C ARG A 127 -11.77 -4.29 -2.68
N VAL A 128 -11.79 -3.40 -1.70
CA VAL A 128 -11.89 -3.75 -0.29
C VAL A 128 -13.01 -2.94 0.35
N PHE A 129 -13.83 -3.62 1.12
CA PHE A 129 -14.97 -3.06 1.84
C PHE A 129 -15.05 -3.69 3.23
N ASP A 130 -15.97 -3.17 4.06
CA ASP A 130 -16.11 -3.61 5.45
C ASP A 130 -16.76 -4.98 5.51
N VAL A 131 -16.25 -5.82 6.41
CA VAL A 131 -16.69 -7.20 6.57
C VAL A 131 -16.82 -7.52 8.05
N PRO A 132 -17.80 -8.36 8.46
CA PRO A 132 -18.02 -8.69 9.87
C PRO A 132 -16.81 -9.33 10.55
N SER A 133 -15.99 -10.07 9.78
CA SER A 133 -14.80 -10.76 10.26
C SER A 133 -13.69 -10.74 9.21
N LEU A 134 -12.44 -10.71 9.68
CA LEU A 134 -11.24 -10.82 8.85
C LEU A 134 -10.68 -12.25 8.83
N ASP A 135 -11.54 -13.26 8.91
CA ASP A 135 -11.15 -14.66 8.78
C ASP A 135 -10.82 -14.98 7.32
N SER A 136 -9.57 -15.36 7.05
CA SER A 136 -9.09 -15.70 5.72
C SER A 136 -9.10 -17.19 5.41
N GLY A 137 -9.54 -18.03 6.36
CA GLY A 137 -9.46 -19.48 6.24
C GLY A 137 -8.04 -20.00 5.98
N LYS A 138 -7.95 -21.23 5.46
CA LYS A 138 -6.67 -21.89 5.17
C LYS A 138 -6.08 -21.37 3.85
N ARG A 139 -4.96 -20.67 3.97
CA ARG A 139 -4.17 -20.21 2.82
C ARG A 139 -3.77 -21.38 1.88
N PRO A 140 -3.94 -21.25 0.56
CA PRO A 140 -3.43 -22.22 -0.42
C PRO A 140 -1.91 -22.48 -0.28
N SER A 141 -1.51 -23.73 -0.52
CA SER A 141 -0.12 -24.19 -0.31
C SER A 141 0.79 -24.02 -1.52
N SER A 142 0.23 -23.83 -2.72
CA SER A 142 0.99 -23.80 -3.97
C SER A 142 0.45 -22.77 -4.95
N PHE A 143 1.35 -22.25 -5.76
CA PHE A 143 1.03 -21.35 -6.88
C PHE A 143 0.84 -22.17 -8.15
N ARG A 144 -0.03 -21.68 -9.03
CA ARG A 144 -0.45 -22.40 -10.25
C ARG A 144 -0.21 -21.53 -11.48
N ILE A 145 0.17 -22.18 -12.58
CA ILE A 145 0.20 -21.54 -13.90
C ILE A 145 -1.23 -21.07 -14.23
N ASP A 146 -1.37 -19.84 -14.72
CA ASP A 146 -2.59 -19.38 -15.35
C ASP A 146 -2.63 -19.88 -16.80
N GLN A 147 -3.58 -20.76 -17.13
CA GLN A 147 -3.66 -21.37 -18.46
C GLN A 147 -4.15 -20.40 -19.55
N ARG A 148 -4.63 -19.21 -19.15
CA ARG A 148 -5.10 -18.17 -20.08
C ARG A 148 -3.95 -17.36 -20.69
N THR A 149 -2.74 -17.46 -20.14
CA THR A 149 -1.55 -16.74 -20.65
C THR A 149 -0.77 -17.61 -21.63
N GLU A 150 -0.07 -16.97 -22.57
CA GLU A 150 0.82 -17.65 -23.52
C GLU A 150 2.15 -17.99 -22.84
N ALA A 151 2.65 -17.09 -21.98
CA ALA A 151 3.91 -17.25 -21.25
C ALA A 151 3.92 -18.45 -20.28
N LYS A 152 2.75 -18.86 -19.77
CA LYS A 152 2.54 -20.03 -18.88
C LYS A 152 3.56 -20.14 -17.74
N VAL A 153 3.91 -19.00 -17.12
CA VAL A 153 4.97 -18.91 -16.09
C VAL A 153 4.72 -19.91 -14.96
N PRO A 154 5.60 -20.89 -14.72
CA PRO A 154 5.50 -21.80 -13.59
C PRO A 154 6.03 -21.15 -12.32
N SER A 155 5.55 -21.59 -11.15
CA SER A 155 6.06 -21.10 -9.87
C SER A 155 7.54 -21.41 -9.62
N THR A 156 8.09 -22.42 -10.31
CA THR A 156 9.52 -22.76 -10.30
C THR A 156 10.40 -21.75 -11.03
N ALA A 157 9.83 -20.85 -11.84
CA ALA A 157 10.56 -19.77 -12.53
C ALA A 157 11.28 -18.81 -11.56
N PHE A 158 10.88 -18.80 -10.29
CA PHE A 158 11.44 -17.96 -9.22
C PHE A 158 12.45 -18.74 -8.35
N ARG A 159 12.58 -20.06 -8.54
CA ARG A 159 13.40 -20.91 -7.68
C ARG A 159 14.88 -20.51 -7.82
N GLY A 160 15.53 -20.22 -6.69
CA GLY A 160 16.94 -19.83 -6.67
C GLY A 160 17.23 -18.38 -7.08
N SER A 161 16.22 -17.62 -7.50
CA SER A 161 16.38 -16.23 -7.97
C SER A 161 16.71 -15.20 -6.87
N GLY A 162 16.44 -15.54 -5.61
CA GLY A 162 16.49 -14.58 -4.49
C GLY A 162 15.24 -13.68 -4.36
N TYR A 163 14.29 -13.76 -5.31
CA TYR A 163 13.01 -13.04 -5.25
C TYR A 163 11.90 -13.90 -4.62
N ASP A 164 11.03 -13.24 -3.85
CA ASP A 164 9.77 -13.80 -3.42
C ASP A 164 8.75 -13.74 -4.57
N ARG A 165 7.75 -14.63 -4.50
CA ARG A 165 6.52 -14.57 -5.31
C ARG A 165 5.57 -13.55 -4.68
N GLY A 166 5.73 -12.28 -5.06
CA GLY A 166 4.95 -11.17 -4.55
C GLY A 166 3.56 -11.09 -5.17
N HIS A 167 2.52 -11.03 -4.36
CA HIS A 167 1.14 -10.92 -4.87
C HIS A 167 0.81 -9.45 -5.18
N MET A 168 0.07 -9.21 -6.26
CA MET A 168 -0.51 -7.89 -6.55
C MET A 168 -1.88 -7.73 -5.87
N ALA A 169 -2.85 -8.59 -6.20
CA ALA A 169 -4.05 -8.79 -5.38
C ALA A 169 -3.70 -9.67 -4.16
N PRO A 170 -3.76 -9.12 -2.93
CA PRO A 170 -3.21 -9.80 -1.77
C PRO A 170 -4.17 -10.86 -1.21
N ASN A 171 -3.66 -12.08 -1.03
CA ASN A 171 -4.41 -13.24 -0.52
C ASN A 171 -5.31 -12.92 0.69
N HIS A 172 -4.81 -12.19 1.70
CA HIS A 172 -5.60 -11.90 2.90
C HIS A 172 -6.79 -10.96 2.61
N ALA A 173 -6.58 -9.90 1.82
CA ALA A 173 -7.69 -8.98 1.52
C ALA A 173 -8.74 -9.68 0.68
N ILE A 174 -8.32 -10.44 -0.33
CA ILE A 174 -9.24 -11.16 -1.20
C ILE A 174 -10.01 -12.25 -0.43
N ALA A 175 -9.31 -13.11 0.32
CA ALA A 175 -9.94 -14.20 1.07
C ALA A 175 -11.02 -13.71 2.05
N THR A 176 -10.77 -12.60 2.72
CA THR A 176 -11.68 -12.05 3.73
C THR A 176 -12.91 -11.34 3.14
N ARG A 177 -12.88 -10.97 1.84
CA ARG A 177 -13.98 -10.26 1.17
C ARG A 177 -14.76 -11.13 0.19
N TYR A 178 -14.06 -12.04 -0.50
CA TYR A 178 -14.58 -12.81 -1.62
C TYR A 178 -14.56 -14.32 -1.37
N GLY A 179 -14.07 -14.77 -0.20
CA GLY A 179 -14.08 -16.17 0.18
C GLY A 179 -13.00 -17.02 -0.49
N VAL A 180 -13.19 -18.34 -0.43
CA VAL A 180 -12.15 -19.34 -0.76
C VAL A 180 -11.82 -19.41 -2.25
N ASP A 181 -12.78 -19.16 -3.13
CA ASP A 181 -12.53 -19.27 -4.58
C ASP A 181 -11.71 -18.09 -5.08
N GLY A 182 -12.09 -16.86 -4.71
CA GLY A 182 -11.23 -15.68 -4.91
C GLY A 182 -9.85 -15.84 -4.27
N GLN A 183 -9.77 -16.43 -3.08
CA GLN A 183 -8.49 -16.73 -2.44
C GLN A 183 -7.60 -17.63 -3.30
N ARG A 184 -8.16 -18.70 -3.89
CA ARG A 184 -7.41 -19.63 -4.76
C ARG A 184 -6.91 -18.94 -6.01
N GLU A 185 -7.72 -18.05 -6.58
CA GLU A 185 -7.32 -17.26 -7.75
C GLU A 185 -6.08 -16.42 -7.46
N THR A 186 -5.92 -15.85 -6.25
CA THR A 186 -4.73 -15.03 -5.92
C THR A 186 -3.38 -15.76 -6.06
N PHE A 187 -3.39 -17.09 -6.17
CA PHE A 187 -2.19 -17.93 -6.36
C PHE A 187 -1.92 -18.29 -7.83
N LEU A 188 -2.70 -17.76 -8.77
CA LEU A 188 -2.38 -17.80 -10.18
C LEU A 188 -1.14 -16.93 -10.46
N MET A 189 -0.20 -17.44 -11.25
CA MET A 189 1.06 -16.74 -11.56
C MET A 189 0.84 -15.44 -12.36
N SER A 190 -0.33 -15.24 -12.96
CA SER A 190 -0.74 -13.95 -13.56
C SER A 190 -0.92 -12.82 -12.54
N ASN A 191 -1.03 -13.13 -11.24
CA ASN A 191 -1.13 -12.17 -10.13
C ASN A 191 0.21 -11.99 -9.37
N VAL A 192 1.29 -12.57 -9.88
CA VAL A 192 2.57 -12.67 -9.16
C VAL A 192 3.67 -11.94 -9.90
N VAL A 193 4.48 -11.17 -9.17
CA VAL A 193 5.69 -10.51 -9.69
C VAL A 193 6.90 -10.85 -8.84
N PRO A 194 8.14 -10.78 -9.37
CA PRO A 194 9.36 -10.79 -8.56
C PRO A 194 9.34 -9.64 -7.56
N GLN A 195 9.35 -9.96 -6.27
CA GLN A 195 9.52 -8.98 -5.20
C GLN A 195 10.73 -9.31 -4.35
N THR A 196 11.56 -8.30 -4.04
CA THR A 196 12.65 -8.53 -3.09
C THR A 196 12.04 -8.88 -1.72
N PRO A 197 12.67 -9.79 -0.94
CA PRO A 197 12.17 -10.16 0.39
C PRO A 197 11.99 -8.96 1.32
N ARG A 198 12.79 -7.90 1.13
CA ARG A 198 12.70 -6.66 1.91
C ARG A 198 11.41 -5.88 1.59
N ILE A 199 10.98 -5.83 0.33
CA ILE A 199 9.74 -5.14 -0.02
C ILE A 199 8.53 -5.97 0.37
N ASN A 200 8.47 -7.22 -0.11
CA ASN A 200 7.32 -8.12 0.08
C ASN A 200 6.96 -8.35 1.56
N ARG A 201 7.97 -8.54 2.42
CA ARG A 201 7.74 -8.95 3.82
C ARG A 201 7.59 -7.78 4.80
N TYR A 202 7.86 -6.54 4.35
CA TYR A 202 7.85 -5.34 5.20
C TYR A 202 6.94 -4.26 4.63
N ILE A 203 7.48 -3.23 3.96
CA ILE A 203 6.71 -2.02 3.60
C ILE A 203 5.47 -2.33 2.75
N TRP A 204 5.57 -3.30 1.83
CA TRP A 204 4.45 -3.71 0.99
C TRP A 204 3.36 -4.40 1.81
N LYS A 205 3.75 -5.36 2.66
CA LYS A 205 2.85 -6.04 3.61
C LYS A 205 2.19 -5.07 4.58
N ASP A 206 2.92 -4.07 5.09
CA ASP A 206 2.39 -3.05 5.99
C ASP A 206 1.35 -2.16 5.26
N LEU A 207 1.57 -1.82 3.99
CA LEU A 207 0.59 -1.14 3.14
C LEU A 207 -0.64 -2.02 2.88
N GLU A 208 -0.49 -3.29 2.51
CA GLU A 208 -1.60 -4.23 2.31
C GLU A 208 -2.44 -4.43 3.57
N ALA A 209 -1.79 -4.51 4.74
CA ALA A 209 -2.46 -4.59 6.03
C ALA A 209 -3.22 -3.30 6.34
N ARG A 210 -2.67 -2.13 6.01
CA ARG A 210 -3.36 -0.84 6.15
C ARG A 210 -4.60 -0.77 5.27
N VAL A 211 -4.49 -1.15 4.01
CA VAL A 211 -5.61 -1.17 3.05
C VAL A 211 -6.71 -2.11 3.54
N SER A 212 -6.38 -3.35 3.87
CA SER A 212 -7.39 -4.37 4.24
C SER A 212 -7.99 -4.21 5.64
N ARG A 213 -7.21 -3.76 6.64
CA ARG A 213 -7.65 -3.72 8.05
C ARG A 213 -8.15 -2.36 8.51
N ARG A 214 -7.64 -1.28 7.88
CA ARG A 214 -8.03 0.09 8.25
C ARG A 214 -8.93 0.67 7.17
N TYR A 215 -8.44 0.81 5.94
CA TYR A 215 -9.22 1.50 4.91
C TYR A 215 -10.47 0.72 4.55
N GLY A 216 -10.37 -0.58 4.34
CA GLY A 216 -11.54 -1.43 4.13
C GLY A 216 -12.51 -1.48 5.32
N ARG A 217 -12.16 -1.02 6.53
CA ARG A 217 -13.09 -0.99 7.68
C ARG A 217 -13.74 0.39 7.86
N TYR A 218 -12.96 1.45 7.66
CA TYR A 218 -13.38 2.81 8.02
C TYR A 218 -13.88 3.63 6.81
N PHE A 219 -13.74 3.10 5.61
CA PHE A 219 -14.23 3.69 4.37
C PHE A 219 -15.20 2.69 3.74
N SER A 220 -16.27 3.20 3.13
CA SER A 220 -17.39 2.37 2.66
C SER A 220 -16.93 1.35 1.62
N GLU A 221 -16.18 1.81 0.63
CA GLU A 221 -15.56 0.96 -0.38
C GLU A 221 -14.29 1.63 -0.90
N VAL A 222 -13.21 0.85 -1.03
CA VAL A 222 -11.93 1.30 -1.55
C VAL A 222 -11.55 0.46 -2.74
N TRP A 223 -11.44 1.10 -3.90
CA TRP A 223 -10.88 0.51 -5.11
C TRP A 223 -9.36 0.60 -5.04
N VAL A 224 -8.70 -0.46 -5.49
CA VAL A 224 -7.25 -0.55 -5.52
C VAL A 224 -6.81 -0.92 -6.91
N VAL A 225 -5.88 -0.16 -7.47
CA VAL A 225 -5.10 -0.54 -8.66
C VAL A 225 -3.64 -0.66 -8.23
N THR A 226 -2.95 -1.72 -8.61
CA THR A 226 -1.57 -1.95 -8.19
C THR A 226 -0.80 -2.74 -9.24
N GLY A 227 0.50 -2.52 -9.33
CA GLY A 227 1.33 -3.22 -10.29
C GLY A 227 2.81 -2.94 -10.10
N PRO A 228 3.66 -3.59 -10.92
CA PRO A 228 5.07 -3.30 -10.99
C PRO A 228 5.34 -2.01 -11.79
N VAL A 229 6.51 -1.43 -11.55
CA VAL A 229 7.17 -0.43 -12.40
C VAL A 229 8.43 -1.08 -12.95
N PHE A 230 8.75 -0.84 -14.23
CA PHE A 230 9.94 -1.38 -14.89
C PHE A 230 10.84 -0.22 -15.34
N SER A 231 12.15 -0.37 -15.19
CA SER A 231 13.15 0.54 -15.75
C SER A 231 13.64 0.02 -17.08
N GLU A 232 14.12 0.92 -17.94
CA GLU A 232 14.86 0.56 -19.15
C GLU A 232 16.38 0.67 -18.92
N PRO A 233 17.19 -0.34 -19.28
CA PRO A 233 16.78 -1.65 -19.80
C PRO A 233 16.11 -2.53 -18.73
N VAL A 234 15.17 -3.38 -19.16
CA VAL A 234 14.44 -4.30 -18.26
C VAL A 234 15.31 -5.47 -17.82
N ASP A 235 15.60 -5.54 -16.52
CA ASP A 235 16.21 -6.71 -15.89
C ASP A 235 15.26 -7.91 -15.87
N ARG A 236 15.80 -9.13 -15.99
CA ARG A 236 15.02 -10.37 -16.04
C ARG A 236 15.63 -11.46 -15.17
N LEU A 237 14.78 -12.33 -14.63
CA LEU A 237 15.21 -13.61 -14.09
C LEU A 237 15.75 -14.50 -15.22
N ASP A 238 16.55 -15.52 -14.89
CA ASP A 238 17.00 -16.53 -15.86
C ASP A 238 15.85 -17.23 -16.59
N SER A 239 14.66 -17.25 -15.96
CA SER A 239 13.42 -17.78 -16.54
C SER A 239 12.76 -16.86 -17.57
N GLY A 240 13.24 -15.63 -17.76
CA GLY A 240 12.69 -14.61 -18.65
C GLY A 240 11.70 -13.65 -17.99
N VAL A 241 11.28 -13.92 -16.74
CA VAL A 241 10.32 -13.07 -16.01
C VAL A 241 10.96 -11.71 -15.71
N ALA A 242 10.31 -10.62 -16.15
CA ALA A 242 10.79 -9.27 -15.90
C ALA A 242 10.85 -8.95 -14.40
N ILE A 243 11.93 -8.29 -13.99
CA ILE A 243 12.17 -7.86 -12.62
C ILE A 243 11.72 -6.41 -12.49
N PRO A 244 10.73 -6.11 -11.62
CA PRO A 244 10.30 -4.74 -11.38
C PRO A 244 11.39 -3.89 -10.69
N SER A 245 11.57 -2.66 -11.16
CA SER A 245 12.38 -1.62 -10.49
C SER A 245 11.62 -0.97 -9.33
N GLY A 246 10.30 -1.09 -9.31
CA GLY A 246 9.43 -0.63 -8.23
C GLY A 246 8.04 -1.24 -8.27
N TYR A 247 7.18 -0.79 -7.36
CA TYR A 247 5.79 -1.24 -7.25
C TYR A 247 4.93 -0.04 -6.90
N TYR A 248 3.78 0.07 -7.55
CA TYR A 248 2.84 1.14 -7.30
C TYR A 248 1.51 0.62 -6.75
N LYS A 249 0.81 1.48 -6.01
CA LYS A 249 -0.56 1.24 -5.57
C LYS A 249 -1.34 2.54 -5.55
N ILE A 250 -2.48 2.56 -6.24
CA ILE A 250 -3.45 3.64 -6.24
C ILE A 250 -4.67 3.17 -5.47
N LEU A 251 -5.11 3.96 -4.50
CA LEU A 251 -6.28 3.75 -3.68
C LEU A 251 -7.30 4.83 -4.01
N VAL A 252 -8.54 4.42 -4.22
CA VAL A 252 -9.65 5.34 -4.50
C VAL A 252 -10.78 5.07 -3.52
N ASP A 253 -11.32 6.13 -2.93
CA ASP A 253 -12.53 6.11 -2.12
C ASP A 253 -13.52 7.12 -2.68
N GLU A 254 -14.70 6.63 -3.07
CA GLU A 254 -15.85 7.45 -3.47
C GLU A 254 -16.83 7.50 -2.29
N SER A 255 -16.94 8.65 -1.64
CA SER A 255 -17.78 8.85 -0.46
C SER A 255 -18.69 10.07 -0.64
N GLY A 256 -19.98 9.83 -0.87
CA GLY A 256 -20.91 10.89 -1.26
C GLY A 256 -20.53 11.45 -2.63
N ASP A 257 -20.49 12.78 -2.75
CA ASP A 257 -20.08 13.46 -3.99
C ASP A 257 -18.57 13.77 -4.01
N ALA A 258 -17.75 13.03 -3.26
CA ALA A 258 -16.31 13.28 -3.16
C ALA A 258 -15.50 12.04 -3.54
N LEU A 259 -14.56 12.23 -4.46
CA LEU A 259 -13.50 11.30 -4.80
C LEU A 259 -12.27 11.59 -3.97
N ARG A 260 -11.62 10.58 -3.42
CA ARG A 260 -10.31 10.69 -2.76
C ARG A 260 -9.33 9.70 -3.37
N VAL A 261 -8.09 10.15 -3.58
CA VAL A 261 -7.02 9.32 -4.15
C VAL A 261 -5.77 9.32 -3.25
N LEU A 262 -5.14 8.15 -3.12
CA LEU A 262 -3.75 8.01 -2.67
C LEU A 262 -2.99 7.17 -3.68
N ALA A 263 -1.89 7.71 -4.21
CA ALA A 263 -0.97 6.98 -5.06
C ALA A 263 0.36 6.76 -4.31
N PHE A 264 0.90 5.55 -4.39
CA PHE A 264 2.17 5.17 -3.78
C PHE A 264 3.12 4.60 -4.82
N LEU A 265 4.40 4.96 -4.74
CA LEU A 265 5.50 4.34 -5.47
C LEU A 265 6.56 3.83 -4.49
N VAL A 266 6.87 2.54 -4.56
CA VAL A 266 7.88 1.90 -3.70
C VAL A 266 8.95 1.26 -4.57
N GLU A 267 10.16 1.79 -4.48
CA GLU A 267 11.33 1.29 -5.21
C GLU A 267 11.74 -0.11 -4.72
N SER A 268 12.22 -0.97 -5.62
CA SER A 268 12.59 -2.36 -5.29
C SER A 268 13.75 -2.45 -4.27
N ASP A 269 14.57 -1.41 -4.24
CA ASP A 269 15.70 -1.24 -3.33
C ASP A 269 15.34 -0.44 -2.06
N CYS A 270 14.06 -0.08 -1.86
CA CYS A 270 13.63 0.80 -0.78
C CYS A 270 14.16 0.35 0.60
N PRO A 271 14.80 1.25 1.38
CA PRO A 271 15.42 0.92 2.65
C PRO A 271 14.42 0.39 3.70
N PRO A 272 14.88 -0.41 4.68
CA PRO A 272 14.04 -0.82 5.79
C PRO A 272 13.66 0.39 6.67
N TYR A 273 12.49 0.31 7.29
CA TYR A 273 11.92 1.37 8.14
C TYR A 273 11.66 2.69 7.39
N THR A 274 11.48 2.64 6.07
CA THR A 274 10.93 3.75 5.29
C THR A 274 9.44 3.88 5.57
N ARG A 275 8.97 5.11 5.79
CA ARG A 275 7.55 5.38 6.06
C ARG A 275 6.78 5.35 4.76
N ILE A 276 5.62 4.70 4.75
CA ILE A 276 4.78 4.67 3.55
C ILE A 276 4.26 6.07 3.16
N LYS A 277 4.07 6.98 4.13
CA LYS A 277 3.71 8.38 3.84
C LYS A 277 4.74 9.09 2.96
N SER A 278 6.03 8.79 3.11
CA SER A 278 7.09 9.40 2.28
C SER A 278 7.23 8.75 0.90
N ARG A 279 6.32 7.84 0.54
CA ARG A 279 6.21 7.19 -0.77
C ARG A 279 4.93 7.62 -1.51
N LEU A 280 4.22 8.63 -1.00
CA LEU A 280 3.10 9.24 -1.71
C LEU A 280 3.64 10.00 -2.93
N VAL A 281 3.02 9.74 -4.07
CA VAL A 281 3.31 10.36 -5.37
C VAL A 281 2.01 10.83 -6.00
N SER A 282 2.08 11.59 -7.08
CA SER A 282 0.91 11.94 -7.89
C SER A 282 0.51 10.76 -8.78
N VAL A 283 -0.68 10.79 -9.39
CA VAL A 283 -1.03 9.75 -10.38
C VAL A 283 -0.25 10.00 -11.66
N ASP A 284 -0.06 11.25 -12.09
CA ASP A 284 0.79 11.63 -13.23
C ASP A 284 2.20 11.01 -13.13
N GLU A 285 2.82 11.04 -11.94
CA GLU A 285 4.15 10.44 -11.72
C GLU A 285 4.13 8.92 -11.92
N LEU A 286 3.02 8.26 -11.58
CA LEU A 286 2.83 6.84 -11.86
C LEU A 286 2.58 6.58 -13.34
N GLU A 287 1.82 7.42 -14.03
CA GLU A 287 1.58 7.31 -15.47
C GLU A 287 2.88 7.46 -16.25
N GLU A 288 3.70 8.46 -15.91
CA GLU A 288 5.03 8.64 -16.49
C GLU A 288 5.92 7.42 -16.24
N SER A 289 5.91 6.90 -15.01
CA SER A 289 6.75 5.75 -14.62
C SER A 289 6.29 4.42 -15.22
N THR A 290 4.99 4.26 -15.50
CA THR A 290 4.40 2.99 -15.95
C THR A 290 4.02 2.98 -17.43
N GLY A 291 3.88 4.15 -18.06
CA GLY A 291 3.28 4.30 -19.38
C GLY A 291 1.80 3.91 -19.44
N LEU A 292 1.15 3.70 -18.29
CA LEU A 292 -0.29 3.49 -18.21
C LEU A 292 -1.01 4.84 -18.10
N ASP A 293 -2.24 4.87 -18.56
CA ASP A 293 -3.21 5.95 -18.33
C ASP A 293 -4.28 5.38 -17.37
N PHE A 294 -4.34 5.94 -16.17
CA PHE A 294 -5.25 5.55 -15.12
C PHE A 294 -6.55 6.35 -15.23
N PHE A 295 -7.65 5.76 -14.78
CA PHE A 295 -8.97 6.42 -14.81
C PHE A 295 -9.44 6.96 -16.18
N PRO A 296 -9.24 6.25 -17.31
CA PRO A 296 -9.51 6.79 -18.65
C PRO A 296 -10.99 7.10 -18.95
N ARG A 297 -11.91 6.74 -18.06
CA ARG A 297 -13.34 7.06 -18.17
C ARG A 297 -13.79 8.22 -17.30
N LEU A 298 -12.91 8.76 -16.45
CA LEU A 298 -13.19 10.02 -15.76
C LEU A 298 -13.05 11.19 -16.74
N SER A 299 -13.70 12.30 -16.43
CA SER A 299 -13.55 13.51 -17.23
C SER A 299 -12.16 14.11 -17.02
N GLU A 300 -11.61 14.76 -18.05
CA GLU A 300 -10.30 15.45 -17.97
C GLU A 300 -10.23 16.44 -16.79
N SER A 301 -11.35 17.11 -16.46
CA SER A 301 -11.42 17.99 -15.30
C SER A 301 -11.29 17.26 -13.96
N VAL A 302 -11.84 16.05 -13.85
CA VAL A 302 -11.72 15.23 -12.63
C VAL A 302 -10.30 14.65 -12.53
N GLN A 303 -9.74 14.18 -13.64
CA GLN A 303 -8.36 13.71 -13.74
C GLN A 303 -7.37 14.80 -13.33
N ALA A 304 -7.46 16.00 -13.91
CA ALA A 304 -6.59 17.12 -13.58
C ALA A 304 -6.58 17.50 -12.08
N GLU A 305 -7.70 17.31 -11.37
CA GLU A 305 -7.79 17.59 -9.93
C GLU A 305 -7.16 16.48 -9.07
N ILE A 306 -7.22 15.21 -9.51
CA ILE A 306 -6.76 14.07 -8.71
C ILE A 306 -5.37 13.54 -9.09
N GLU A 307 -4.90 13.85 -10.29
CA GLU A 307 -3.70 13.21 -10.86
C GLU A 307 -2.44 14.04 -10.72
N VAL A 308 -2.56 15.38 -10.70
CA VAL A 308 -1.43 16.32 -10.73
C VAL A 308 -0.67 16.41 -9.40
N GLN A 309 -1.37 16.46 -8.27
CA GLN A 309 -0.74 16.69 -6.97
C GLN A 309 -0.82 15.46 -6.06
N PRO A 310 0.30 15.06 -5.43
CA PRO A 310 0.26 13.99 -4.44
C PRO A 310 -0.56 14.41 -3.21
N ALA A 311 -1.23 13.45 -2.58
CA ALA A 311 -1.79 13.70 -1.26
C ALA A 311 -0.67 14.04 -0.25
N GLY A 312 -0.90 15.06 0.57
CA GLY A 312 0.05 15.47 1.63
C GLY A 312 -0.04 14.63 2.90
N ARG A 313 -1.03 13.73 2.98
CA ARG A 313 -1.26 12.85 4.12
C ARG A 313 -1.88 11.52 3.71
N LEU A 314 -1.71 10.53 4.57
CA LEU A 314 -2.50 9.30 4.52
C LEU A 314 -3.92 9.59 4.99
N TRP A 315 -4.90 8.82 4.51
CA TRP A 315 -6.26 8.95 4.99
C TRP A 315 -6.35 8.60 6.48
N PRO A 316 -7.03 9.44 7.28
CA PRO A 316 -7.21 9.19 8.70
C PRO A 316 -8.19 8.05 8.91
N TRP A 317 -7.82 7.05 9.70
CA TRP A 317 -8.71 5.91 10.03
C TRP A 317 -9.53 6.11 11.31
N LEU A 318 -9.21 7.12 12.13
CA LEU A 318 -10.01 7.46 13.31
C LEU A 318 -11.15 8.45 13.01
N VAL A 319 -11.00 9.28 11.97
CA VAL A 319 -11.97 10.34 11.64
C VAL A 319 -13.28 9.79 11.08
N PRO A 320 -13.30 8.76 10.22
CA PRO A 320 -14.57 8.17 9.77
C PRO A 320 -15.39 7.61 10.94
N ALA A 321 -14.75 7.02 11.96
CA ALA A 321 -15.44 6.54 13.15
C ALA A 321 -16.21 7.66 13.88
N ILE A 322 -15.71 8.91 13.84
CA ILE A 322 -16.40 10.06 14.45
C ILE A 322 -17.57 10.53 13.57
N ARG A 323 -17.45 10.50 12.24
CA ARG A 323 -18.54 10.88 11.32
C ARG A 323 -19.68 9.87 11.27
N TYR A 324 -19.40 8.58 11.49
CA TYR A 324 -20.43 7.53 11.52
C TYR A 324 -21.06 7.29 12.91
N SER A 325 -20.67 8.04 13.94
CA SER A 325 -21.26 7.98 15.29
C SER A 325 -22.35 9.02 15.53
N VAL A 326 -22.67 9.85 14.53
CA VAL A 326 -23.61 10.97 14.69
C VAL A 326 -24.62 10.98 13.54
N HIS A 327 -25.46 9.94 13.48
CA HIS A 327 -26.83 10.08 13.01
C HIS A 327 -27.73 9.24 13.94
N PRO A 328 -28.75 9.85 14.59
CA PRO A 328 -29.69 9.17 15.47
C PRO A 328 -30.66 8.25 14.74
#